data_AF-A0A2V8DMG4-F1
#
_entry.id   AF-A0A2V8DMG4-F1
#
_cell.length_a   1.000
_cell.length_b   1.000
_cell.length_c   1.000
_cell.angle_alpha   90.00
_cell.angle_beta   90.00
_cell.angle_gamma   90.00
#
_symmetry.space_group_name_H-M   'P 1'
#
loop_
_entity.id
_entity.type
_entity.pdbx_description
1 polymer ?
#
loop_
_entity_poly.entity_id
_entity_poly.type
_entity_poly.pdbx_seq_one_letter_code
_entity_poly.pdbx_strand_id
1 'polypeptide(L)'
;MAITECAYEAHIVETIVSGRWPLACDPSLVAHAGHCAVCREVVTVAAALHDEEATARQEARLRVPSAAIVWWRATIRARTESSRIAERPITVAQGLAGACAVGLACGVVGAAWRSLEWFQRLGDIISDVGPRRLDITAASALILQHALPLVLGLGACLLIAPLALYLVLSDD
;
A
#
# COMPACT_ATOMS: atom_id res chain seq x y z
N MET A 1 26.96 6.15 66.77
CA MET A 1 25.72 5.71 66.09
C MET A 1 25.34 6.83 65.14
N ALA A 2 25.77 6.72 63.88
CA ALA A 2 25.46 7.73 62.88
C ALA A 2 23.97 7.59 62.52
N ILE A 3 23.21 8.67 62.72
CA ILE A 3 21.83 8.73 62.28
C ILE A 3 21.89 8.79 60.76
N THR A 4 21.59 7.68 60.10
CA THR A 4 21.64 7.54 58.63
C THR A 4 20.41 8.13 57.94
N GLU A 5 19.39 8.52 58.70
CA GLU A 5 18.12 9.02 58.19
C GLU A 5 17.83 10.40 58.79
N CYS A 6 17.70 11.41 57.92
CA CYS A 6 17.29 12.74 58.34
C CYS A 6 15.80 12.95 58.04
N ALA A 7 15.04 13.45 59.02
CA ALA A 7 13.61 13.74 58.83
C ALA A 7 13.34 14.79 57.73
N TYR A 8 14.30 15.68 57.46
CA TYR A 8 14.19 16.73 56.44
C TYR A 8 14.60 16.27 55.04
N GLU A 9 15.18 15.08 54.89
CA GLU A 9 15.70 14.57 53.62
C GLU A 9 14.63 14.55 52.52
N ALA A 10 13.49 13.93 52.81
CA ALA A 10 12.38 13.83 51.85
C ALA A 10 11.88 15.21 51.39
N HIS A 11 11.84 16.18 52.31
CA HIS A 11 11.36 17.52 52.00
C HIS A 11 12.37 18.31 51.16
N ILE A 12 13.67 18.11 51.38
CA ILE A 12 14.73 18.67 50.54
C ILE A 12 14.63 18.10 49.13
N VAL A 13 14.52 16.77 48.98
CA VAL A 13 14.36 16.12 47.67
C VAL A 13 13.13 16.66 46.94
N GLU A 14 12.00 16.80 47.63
CA GLU A 14 10.78 17.37 47.05
C GLU A 14 11.01 18.81 46.53
N THR A 15 11.70 19.65 47.29
CA THR A 15 12.00 21.04 46.85
C THR A 15 12.93 21.09 45.65
N ILE A 16 13.84 20.12 45.50
CA ILE A 16 14.73 20.00 44.33
C ILE A 16 13.93 19.53 43.11
N VAL A 17 13.17 18.45 43.24
CA VAL A 17 12.36 17.89 42.14
C VAL A 17 11.33 18.90 41.61
N SER A 18 10.79 19.74 42.50
CA SER A 18 9.87 20.81 42.15
C SER A 18 10.53 22.09 41.62
N GLY A 19 11.86 22.12 41.48
CA GLY A 19 12.62 23.26 40.97
C GLY A 19 12.61 24.49 41.88
N ARG A 20 12.23 24.34 43.15
CA ARG A 20 12.15 25.45 44.12
C ARG A 20 13.46 25.71 44.85
N TRP A 21 14.34 24.71 44.92
CA TRP A 21 15.63 24.84 45.57
C TRP A 21 16.60 25.73 44.75
N PRO A 22 17.43 26.59 45.37
CA PRO A 22 17.44 27.01 46.78
C PRO A 22 16.60 28.28 47.04
N LEU A 23 16.18 28.99 45.99
CA LEU A 23 15.68 30.36 46.08
C LEU A 23 14.20 30.47 46.49
N ALA A 24 13.38 29.47 46.18
CA ALA A 24 11.95 29.44 46.42
C ALA A 24 11.55 28.34 47.44
N CYS A 25 12.45 28.00 48.36
CA CYS A 25 12.22 27.06 49.46
C CYS A 25 12.40 27.76 50.82
N ASP A 26 11.94 27.10 51.88
CA ASP A 26 12.06 27.65 53.24
C ASP A 26 13.55 27.84 53.60
N PRO A 27 13.98 29.04 54.06
CA PRO A 27 15.36 29.30 54.44
C PRO A 27 15.93 28.35 55.50
N SER A 28 15.07 27.79 56.36
CA SER A 28 15.45 26.82 57.38
C SER A 28 15.96 25.50 56.79
N LEU A 29 15.44 25.09 55.62
CA LEU A 29 15.89 23.87 54.92
C LEU A 29 17.27 24.05 54.31
N VAL A 30 17.53 25.23 53.74
CA VAL A 30 18.85 25.60 53.22
C VAL A 30 19.87 25.65 54.35
N ALA A 31 19.51 26.26 55.49
CA ALA A 31 20.35 26.27 56.68
C ALA A 31 20.61 24.85 57.22
N HIS A 32 19.60 23.98 57.23
CA HIS A 32 19.74 22.59 57.65
C HIS A 32 20.69 21.80 56.75
N ALA A 33 20.54 21.91 55.42
CA ALA A 33 21.42 21.24 54.46
C ALA A 33 22.89 21.69 54.58
N GLY A 34 23.14 22.91 55.05
CA GLY A 34 24.50 23.39 55.35
C GLY A 34 25.16 22.69 56.55
N HIS A 35 24.37 22.20 57.51
CA HIS A 35 24.87 21.61 58.76
C HIS A 35 24.76 20.08 58.80
N CYS A 36 23.77 19.48 58.13
CA CYS A 36 23.55 18.04 58.10
C CYS A 36 24.33 17.40 56.96
N ALA A 37 25.25 16.47 57.28
CA ALA A 37 26.07 15.77 56.28
C ALA A 37 25.23 14.97 55.27
N VAL A 38 24.19 14.28 55.74
CA VAL A 38 23.27 13.48 54.90
C VAL A 38 22.55 14.39 53.90
N CYS A 39 21.88 15.43 54.38
CA CYS A 39 21.16 16.37 53.51
C CYS A 39 22.09 17.11 52.55
N ARG A 40 23.33 17.41 52.95
CA ARG A 40 24.32 18.02 52.06
C ARG A 40 24.65 17.11 50.89
N GLU A 41 24.92 15.84 51.15
CA GLU A 41 25.20 14.85 50.09
C GLU A 41 24.01 14.69 49.15
N VAL A 42 22.80 14.57 49.70
CA VAL A 42 21.56 14.48 48.95
C VAL A 42 21.35 15.69 48.05
N VAL A 43 21.58 16.92 48.55
CA VAL A 43 21.49 18.14 47.72
C VAL A 43 22.49 18.08 46.58
N THR A 44 23.75 17.69 46.81
CA THR A 44 24.75 17.60 45.74
C THR A 44 24.31 16.67 44.61
N VAL A 45 23.80 15.47 44.95
CA VAL A 45 23.42 14.48 43.94
C VAL A 45 22.10 14.86 43.28
N ALA A 46 21.07 15.17 44.07
CA ALA A 46 19.74 15.45 43.54
C ALA A 46 19.71 16.74 42.70
N ALA A 47 20.44 17.78 43.09
CA ALA A 47 20.51 19.01 42.30
C ALA A 47 21.26 18.78 40.97
N ALA A 48 22.34 18.01 40.98
CA ALA A 48 23.07 17.66 39.75
C ALA A 48 22.18 16.84 38.79
N LEU A 49 21.50 15.81 39.30
CA LEU A 49 20.57 15.01 38.49
C LEU A 49 19.42 15.83 37.93
N HIS A 50 18.89 16.78 38.69
CA HIS A 50 17.80 17.64 38.23
C HIS A 50 18.25 18.61 37.12
N ASP A 51 19.46 19.15 37.21
CA ASP A 51 20.04 20.00 36.17
C ASP A 51 20.36 19.22 34.87
N GLU A 52 20.92 18.00 35.02
CA GLU A 52 21.13 17.07 33.91
C GLU A 52 19.81 16.68 33.24
N GLU A 53 18.76 16.40 34.02
CA GLU A 53 17.42 16.11 33.51
C GLU A 53 16.85 17.30 32.71
N ALA A 54 17.01 18.53 33.21
CA ALA A 54 16.56 19.73 32.52
C ALA A 54 17.28 19.91 31.18
N THR A 55 18.59 19.69 31.16
CA THR A 55 19.42 19.76 29.95
C THR A 55 19.04 18.67 28.96
N ALA A 56 18.94 17.42 29.42
CA ALA A 56 18.56 16.28 28.59
C ALA A 56 17.16 16.46 27.98
N ARG A 57 16.19 17.01 28.74
CA ARG A 57 14.86 17.34 28.21
C ARG A 57 14.94 18.40 27.11
N GLN A 58 15.78 19.41 27.28
CA GLN A 58 15.94 20.47 26.28
C GLN A 58 16.59 19.93 24.99
N GLU A 59 17.61 19.09 25.11
CA GLU A 59 18.22 18.41 23.96
C GLU A 59 17.26 17.45 23.26
N ALA A 60 16.47 16.70 24.03
CA ALA A 60 15.47 15.80 23.49
C ALA A 60 14.41 16.56 22.68
N ARG A 61 13.98 17.74 23.13
CA ARG A 61 13.04 18.59 22.36
C ARG A 61 13.60 19.04 21.01
N LEU A 62 14.92 19.23 20.90
CA LEU A 62 15.58 19.65 19.66
C LEU A 62 15.81 18.46 18.71
N ARG A 63 16.16 17.28 19.25
CA ARG A 63 16.55 16.11 18.45
C ARG A 63 15.40 15.16 18.13
N VAL A 64 14.43 15.03 19.02
CA VAL A 64 13.32 14.09 18.88
C VAL A 64 12.18 14.76 18.11
N PRO A 65 11.73 14.19 16.98
CA PRO A 65 10.57 14.71 16.26
C PRO A 65 9.33 14.67 17.15
N SER A 66 8.39 15.60 16.95
CA SER A 66 7.14 15.58 17.69
C SER A 66 6.41 14.24 17.52
N ALA A 67 5.76 13.77 18.58
CA ALA A 67 4.99 12.52 18.55
C ALA A 67 3.94 12.51 17.42
N ALA A 68 3.38 13.69 17.10
CA ALA A 68 2.46 13.87 15.98
C ALA A 68 3.09 13.53 14.62
N ILE A 69 4.33 13.97 14.36
CA ILE A 69 5.04 13.67 13.11
C ILE A 69 5.37 12.18 13.02
N VAL A 70 5.79 11.57 14.13
CA VAL A 70 6.07 10.12 14.19
C VAL A 70 4.79 9.33 13.90
N TRP A 71 3.69 9.65 14.57
CA TRP A 71 2.39 9.02 14.36
C TRP A 71 1.87 9.22 12.94
N TRP A 72 2.02 10.42 12.38
CA TRP A 72 1.63 10.73 11.01
C TRP A 72 2.39 9.87 9.99
N ARG A 73 3.72 9.80 10.13
CA ARG A 73 4.56 8.94 9.27
C ARG A 73 4.18 7.46 9.39
N ALA A 74 3.92 6.98 10.60
CA ALA A 74 3.46 5.61 10.82
C ALA A 74 2.10 5.35 10.16
N THR A 75 1.16 6.29 10.26
CA THR A 75 -0.17 6.17 9.68
C THR A 75 -0.13 6.17 8.15
N ILE A 76 0.71 7.01 7.53
CA ILE A 76 0.92 6.96 6.07
C ILE A 76 1.44 5.58 5.64
N ARG A 77 2.44 5.04 6.33
CA ARG A 77 2.98 3.70 6.03
C ARG A 77 1.93 2.60 6.19
N ALA A 78 1.10 2.68 7.23
CA ALA A 78 0.01 1.74 7.44
C ALA A 78 -1.04 1.82 6.32
N ARG A 79 -1.38 3.03 5.85
CA ARG A 79 -2.30 3.22 4.71
C ARG A 79 -1.72 2.66 3.42
N THR A 80 -0.45 2.94 3.12
CA THR A 80 0.19 2.40 1.91
C THR A 80 0.24 0.88 1.89
N GLU A 81 0.46 0.26 3.06
CA GLU A 81 0.44 -1.21 3.16
C GLU A 81 -0.99 -1.75 2.96
N SER A 82 -2.00 -1.09 3.52
CA SER A 82 -3.40 -1.48 3.32
C SER A 82 -3.84 -1.37 1.86
N SER A 83 -3.38 -0.35 1.12
CA SER A 83 -3.64 -0.20 -0.31
C SER A 83 -3.02 -1.33 -1.12
N ARG A 84 -1.77 -1.70 -0.84
CA ARG A 84 -1.09 -2.82 -1.50
C ARG A 84 -1.80 -4.16 -1.30
N ILE A 85 -2.40 -4.37 -0.13
CA ILE A 85 -3.20 -5.57 0.14
C ILE A 85 -4.53 -5.52 -0.63
N ALA A 86 -5.13 -4.34 -0.79
CA ALA A 86 -6.40 -4.14 -1.50
C ALA A 86 -6.27 -4.19 -3.04
N GLU A 87 -5.09 -3.90 -3.61
CA GLU A 87 -4.86 -3.92 -5.06
C GLU A 87 -4.73 -5.34 -5.64
N ARG A 88 -4.23 -6.31 -4.86
CA ARG A 88 -4.07 -7.72 -5.27
C ARG A 88 -5.33 -8.39 -5.83
N PRO A 89 -6.53 -8.27 -5.22
CA PRO A 89 -7.73 -8.90 -5.77
C PRO A 89 -8.21 -8.25 -7.08
N ILE A 90 -7.93 -6.95 -7.30
CA ILE A 90 -8.37 -6.23 -8.50
C ILE A 90 -7.60 -6.73 -9.72
N THR A 91 -6.28 -6.90 -9.60
CA THR A 91 -5.46 -7.43 -10.71
C THR A 91 -5.83 -8.87 -11.05
N VAL A 92 -6.15 -9.70 -10.05
CA VAL A 92 -6.65 -11.07 -10.28
C VAL A 92 -7.99 -11.08 -11.03
N ALA A 93 -8.92 -10.19 -10.67
CA ALA A 93 -10.20 -10.08 -11.36
C ALA A 93 -10.04 -9.63 -12.82
N GLN A 94 -9.14 -8.69 -13.09
CA GLN A 94 -8.81 -8.25 -14.44
C GLN A 94 -8.14 -9.36 -15.27
N GLY A 95 -7.23 -10.13 -14.66
CA GLY A 95 -6.61 -11.30 -15.29
C GLY A 95 -7.63 -12.37 -15.68
N LEU A 96 -8.59 -12.67 -14.79
CA LEU A 96 -9.66 -13.62 -15.07
C LEU A 96 -10.59 -13.13 -16.20
N ALA A 97 -10.97 -11.84 -16.18
CA ALA A 97 -11.77 -11.25 -17.24
C ALA A 97 -11.06 -11.32 -18.59
N GLY A 98 -9.74 -11.05 -18.63
CA GLY A 98 -8.92 -11.19 -19.83
C GLY A 98 -8.87 -12.63 -20.36
N ALA A 99 -8.66 -13.61 -19.48
CA ALA A 99 -8.65 -15.03 -19.84
C ALA A 99 -9.99 -15.48 -20.44
N CYS A 100 -11.11 -15.06 -19.84
CA CYS A 100 -12.45 -15.33 -20.36
C CYS A 100 -12.67 -14.69 -21.74
N ALA A 101 -12.23 -13.45 -21.94
CA ALA A 101 -12.36 -12.75 -23.22
C ALA A 101 -11.57 -13.46 -24.34
N VAL A 102 -10.33 -13.88 -24.07
CA VAL A 102 -9.51 -14.66 -25.02
C VAL A 102 -10.16 -16.01 -25.32
N GLY A 103 -10.65 -16.71 -24.28
CA GLY A 103 -11.35 -17.99 -24.45
C GLY A 103 -12.59 -17.87 -25.33
N LEU A 104 -13.40 -16.83 -25.13
CA LEU A 104 -14.57 -16.55 -25.97
C LEU A 104 -14.17 -16.23 -27.42
N ALA A 105 -13.13 -15.43 -27.64
CA ALA A 105 -12.65 -15.11 -28.98
C ALA A 105 -12.17 -16.37 -29.72
N CYS A 106 -11.37 -17.22 -29.08
CA CYS A 106 -10.95 -18.50 -29.66
C CYS A 106 -12.14 -19.41 -29.96
N GLY A 107 -13.14 -19.46 -29.07
CA GLY A 107 -14.37 -20.22 -29.28
C GLY A 107 -15.17 -19.75 -30.49
N VAL A 108 -15.32 -18.42 -30.67
CA VAL A 108 -16.03 -17.84 -31.83
C VAL A 108 -15.28 -18.12 -33.13
N VAL A 109 -13.95 -17.96 -33.15
CA VAL A 109 -13.13 -18.26 -34.34
C VAL A 109 -13.22 -19.74 -34.70
N GLY A 110 -13.12 -20.64 -33.72
CA GLY A 110 -13.26 -22.09 -33.94
C GLY A 110 -14.66 -22.47 -34.45
N ALA A 111 -15.72 -21.86 -33.89
CA ALA A 111 -17.08 -22.08 -34.35
C ALA A 111 -17.29 -21.58 -35.78
N ALA A 112 -16.74 -20.41 -36.13
CA ALA A 112 -16.77 -19.85 -37.48
C ALA A 112 -16.07 -20.79 -38.47
N TRP A 113 -14.88 -21.30 -38.12
CA TRP A 113 -14.14 -22.25 -38.96
C TRP A 113 -14.92 -23.54 -39.21
N ARG A 114 -15.51 -24.13 -38.16
CA ARG A 114 -16.33 -25.35 -38.29
C ARG A 114 -17.59 -25.13 -39.13
N SER A 115 -18.21 -23.95 -39.01
CA SER A 115 -19.38 -23.59 -39.83
C SER A 115 -19.01 -23.45 -41.30
N LEU A 116 -17.82 -22.94 -41.60
CA LEU A 116 -17.30 -22.79 -42.95
C LEU A 116 -17.03 -24.16 -43.60
N GLU A 117 -16.40 -25.09 -42.88
CA GLU A 117 -16.17 -26.46 -43.35
C GLU A 117 -17.49 -27.20 -43.66
N TRP A 118 -18.51 -27.02 -42.80
CA TRP A 118 -19.82 -27.63 -43.01
C TRP A 118 -20.53 -27.07 -44.26
N PHE A 119 -20.46 -25.75 -44.48
CA PHE A 119 -21.02 -25.11 -45.67
C PHE A 119 -20.24 -25.45 -46.95
N GLN A 120 -18.91 -25.61 -46.88
CA GLN A 120 -18.12 -26.08 -48.03
C GLN A 120 -18.51 -27.51 -48.43
N ARG A 121 -18.71 -28.43 -47.47
CA ARG A 121 -19.24 -29.78 -47.78
C ARG A 121 -20.62 -29.75 -48.43
N LEU A 122 -21.51 -28.87 -48.00
CA LEU A 122 -22.83 -28.73 -48.64
C LEU A 122 -22.72 -28.13 -50.05
N GLY A 123 -21.82 -27.18 -50.25
CA GLY A 123 -21.52 -26.61 -51.56
C GLY A 123 -21.03 -27.64 -52.57
N ASP A 124 -20.12 -28.53 -52.16
CA ASP A 124 -19.62 -29.64 -53.00
C ASP A 124 -20.70 -30.66 -53.37
N ILE A 125 -21.65 -30.93 -52.47
CA ILE A 125 -22.78 -31.84 -52.77
C ILE A 125 -23.76 -31.19 -53.77
N ILE A 126 -23.92 -29.87 -53.70
CA ILE A 126 -24.85 -29.13 -54.57
C ILE A 126 -24.23 -28.89 -55.97
N SER A 127 -22.91 -28.69 -56.05
CA SER A 127 -22.20 -28.44 -57.31
C SER A 127 -22.11 -29.69 -58.20
N ASP A 128 -22.15 -30.90 -57.62
CA ASP A 128 -22.19 -32.16 -58.37
C ASP A 128 -23.57 -32.44 -59.01
N VAL A 129 -24.62 -31.72 -58.61
CA VAL A 129 -26.01 -31.96 -59.05
C VAL A 129 -26.49 -30.98 -60.14
N GLY A 130 -25.70 -29.98 -60.54
CA GLY A 130 -26.22 -28.91 -61.41
C GLY A 130 -25.27 -28.35 -62.48
N PRO A 131 -25.00 -29.04 -63.59
CA PRO A 131 -24.27 -28.44 -64.69
C PRO A 131 -25.26 -27.71 -65.62
N ARG A 132 -25.74 -26.50 -65.28
CA ARG A 132 -26.15 -25.55 -66.36
C ARG A 132 -26.51 -24.09 -66.07
N ARG A 133 -26.66 -23.56 -64.84
CA ARG A 133 -27.33 -22.23 -64.73
C ARG A 133 -26.90 -21.24 -63.63
N LEU A 134 -25.68 -21.25 -63.08
CA LEU A 134 -25.35 -20.32 -61.98
C LEU A 134 -23.92 -19.74 -62.01
N ASP A 135 -23.53 -19.08 -63.10
CA ASP A 135 -22.22 -18.41 -63.19
C ASP A 135 -22.17 -16.99 -62.58
N ILE A 136 -23.29 -16.40 -62.15
CA ILE A 136 -23.32 -15.01 -61.63
C ILE A 136 -23.56 -14.97 -60.10
N THR A 137 -24.19 -15.99 -59.53
CA THR A 137 -24.42 -16.12 -58.07
C THR A 137 -23.26 -16.79 -57.33
N ALA A 138 -22.41 -17.54 -58.02
CA ALA A 138 -21.27 -18.22 -57.42
C ALA A 138 -20.15 -17.22 -57.04
N ALA A 139 -19.92 -16.19 -57.85
CA ALA A 139 -18.90 -15.18 -57.59
C ALA A 139 -19.21 -14.30 -56.36
N SER A 140 -20.50 -13.96 -56.15
CA SER A 140 -20.93 -13.16 -54.99
C SER A 140 -21.00 -13.97 -53.69
N ALA A 141 -21.34 -15.26 -53.78
CA ALA A 141 -21.28 -16.18 -52.64
C ALA A 141 -19.84 -16.37 -52.15
N LEU A 142 -18.86 -16.51 -53.06
CA LEU A 142 -17.44 -16.66 -52.70
C LEU A 142 -16.89 -15.42 -51.97
N ILE A 143 -17.20 -14.22 -52.45
CA ILE A 143 -16.71 -12.96 -51.86
C ILE A 143 -17.32 -12.76 -50.46
N LEU A 144 -18.61 -13.04 -50.28
CA LEU A 144 -19.28 -12.91 -48.99
C LEU A 144 -18.81 -13.97 -47.97
N GLN A 145 -18.49 -15.17 -48.47
CA GLN A 145 -18.02 -16.30 -47.67
C GLN A 145 -16.56 -16.16 -47.23
N HIS A 146 -15.72 -15.44 -47.99
CA HIS A 146 -14.32 -15.15 -47.63
C HIS A 146 -14.13 -13.82 -46.87
N ALA A 147 -14.95 -12.80 -47.13
CA ALA A 147 -14.80 -11.49 -46.48
C ALA A 147 -15.29 -11.48 -45.03
N LEU A 148 -16.37 -12.22 -44.71
CA LEU A 148 -16.96 -12.25 -43.38
C LEU A 148 -16.02 -12.80 -42.27
N PRO A 149 -15.32 -13.95 -42.45
CA PRO A 149 -14.41 -14.45 -41.42
C PRO A 149 -13.16 -13.56 -41.26
N LEU A 150 -12.71 -12.92 -42.33
CA LEU A 150 -11.54 -12.03 -42.30
C LEU A 150 -11.86 -10.73 -41.55
N VAL A 151 -13.06 -10.17 -41.75
CA VAL A 151 -13.56 -9.01 -40.99
C VAL A 151 -13.80 -9.36 -39.51
N LEU A 152 -14.35 -10.55 -39.21
CA LEU A 152 -14.51 -11.02 -37.84
C LEU A 152 -13.18 -11.25 -37.13
N GLY A 153 -12.21 -11.87 -37.82
CA GLY A 153 -10.85 -12.06 -37.30
C GLY A 153 -10.10 -10.75 -37.08
N LEU A 154 -10.20 -9.81 -38.03
CA LEU A 154 -9.60 -8.49 -37.92
C LEU A 154 -10.24 -7.70 -36.78
N GLY A 155 -11.57 -7.75 -36.64
CA GLY A 155 -12.30 -7.12 -35.54
C GLY A 155 -11.95 -7.69 -34.17
N ALA A 156 -11.78 -9.02 -34.08
CA ALA A 156 -11.29 -9.67 -32.87
C ALA A 156 -9.87 -9.23 -32.52
N CYS A 157 -8.94 -9.21 -33.49
CA CYS A 157 -7.58 -8.71 -33.27
C CYS A 157 -7.55 -7.23 -32.85
N LEU A 158 -8.42 -6.40 -33.42
CA LEU A 158 -8.53 -4.97 -33.08
C LEU A 158 -9.08 -4.73 -31.67
N LEU A 159 -9.84 -5.68 -31.11
CA LEU A 159 -10.34 -5.64 -29.74
C LEU A 159 -9.37 -6.26 -28.73
N ILE A 160 -8.62 -7.29 -29.13
CA ILE A 160 -7.68 -8.01 -28.25
C ILE A 160 -6.38 -7.21 -28.04
N ALA A 161 -5.87 -6.54 -29.07
CA ALA A 161 -4.62 -5.78 -28.97
C ALA A 161 -4.67 -4.61 -27.96
N PRO A 162 -5.73 -3.77 -27.92
CA PRO A 162 -5.87 -2.72 -26.92
C PRO A 162 -6.08 -3.29 -25.50
N LEU A 163 -6.78 -4.41 -25.38
CA LEU A 163 -7.02 -5.07 -24.10
C LEU A 163 -5.71 -5.62 -23.51
N ALA A 164 -4.89 -6.26 -24.34
CA ALA A 164 -3.57 -6.76 -23.95
C ALA A 164 -2.62 -5.61 -23.58
N LEU A 165 -2.64 -4.52 -24.36
CA LEU A 165 -1.83 -3.32 -24.08
C LEU A 165 -2.25 -2.67 -22.76
N TYR A 166 -3.55 -2.57 -22.49
CA TYR A 166 -4.08 -2.02 -21.24
C TYR A 166 -3.66 -2.86 -20.02
N LEU A 167 -3.73 -4.18 -20.13
CA LEU A 167 -3.34 -5.09 -19.04
C LEU A 167 -1.84 -5.01 -18.73
N VAL A 168 -0.99 -4.89 -19.74
CA VAL A 168 0.46 -4.70 -19.54
C VAL A 168 0.75 -3.34 -18.90
N LEU A 169 0.08 -2.28 -19.35
CA LEU A 169 0.30 -0.94 -18.81
C LEU A 169 -0.26 -0.75 -17.39
N SER A 170 -1.18 -1.60 -16.94
CA SER A 170 -1.72 -1.57 -15.58
C SER A 170 -0.86 -2.34 -14.57
N ASP A 171 0.14 -3.10 -15.04
CA ASP A 171 1.01 -3.94 -14.21
C ASP A 171 2.37 -3.25 -13.89
N ASP A 172 2.70 -2.15 -14.58
CA ASP A 172 3.84 -1.24 -14.32
C ASP A 172 3.39 0.02 -13.54
#